data_AF-A0A7G7YDY5-F1
#
_entry.id   AF-A0A7G7YDY5-F1
#
_cell.length_a   1.000
_cell.length_b   1.000
_cell.length_c   1.000
_cell.angle_alpha   90.00
_cell.angle_beta   90.00
_cell.angle_gamma   90.00
#
_symmetry.space_group_name_H-M   'P 1'
#
loop_
_entity.id
_entity.type
_entity.pdbx_description
1 polymer ?
#
loop_
_entity_poly.entity_id
_entity_poly.type
_entity_poly.pdbx_seq_one_letter_code
_entity_poly.pdbx_strand_id
1 'polypeptide(L)'
;MPYLISYADTFSSRKKIDFLLWVVILILNKTGIIRLPEGKALAEKIESIMNHRRYSNNPGSSSIVPVSQDEIDRVLSLTPPFDLNSGKSHYKLAHQFGQAQRWQNIRNGKTLEISVYSPNGDLLCTFLKPSEVLKALPISKTSYYKYLNSGRIFKNQYLIVASYK
;
A
#
# COMPACT_ATOMS: atom_id res chain seq x y z
N MET A 1 -14.75 17.74 -7.20
CA MET A 1 -15.44 16.48 -7.55
C MET A 1 -16.81 16.72 -8.17
N PRO A 2 -17.69 17.62 -7.65
CA PRO A 2 -19.01 17.87 -8.25
C PRO A 2 -18.94 18.29 -9.73
N TYR A 3 -17.97 19.13 -10.08
CA TYR A 3 -17.70 19.57 -11.46
C TYR A 3 -17.40 18.43 -12.45
N LEU A 4 -16.71 17.37 -12.01
CA LEU A 4 -16.41 16.25 -12.90
C LEU A 4 -17.66 15.42 -13.16
N ILE A 5 -18.52 15.25 -12.15
CA ILE A 5 -19.78 14.52 -12.29
C ILE A 5 -20.73 15.27 -13.23
N SER A 6 -20.82 16.60 -13.14
CA SER A 6 -21.61 17.39 -14.09
C SER A 6 -21.10 17.30 -15.54
N TYR A 7 -19.82 16.99 -15.73
CA TYR A 7 -19.24 16.76 -17.05
C TYR A 7 -19.58 15.36 -17.62
N ALA A 8 -20.17 14.47 -16.81
CA ALA A 8 -20.57 13.14 -17.30
C ALA A 8 -21.69 13.23 -18.35
N ASP A 9 -22.52 14.27 -18.30
CA ASP A 9 -23.66 14.46 -19.20
C ASP A 9 -23.24 14.90 -20.62
N THR A 10 -21.98 15.31 -20.81
CA THR A 10 -21.45 15.64 -22.14
C THR A 10 -20.97 14.42 -22.92
N PHE A 11 -20.92 13.23 -22.31
CA PHE A 11 -20.48 12.00 -22.96
C PHE A 11 -21.65 11.17 -23.47
N SER A 12 -21.47 10.55 -24.64
CA SER A 12 -22.39 9.55 -25.17
C SER A 12 -22.39 8.28 -24.29
N SER A 13 -23.54 7.60 -24.24
CA SER A 13 -23.96 6.67 -23.17
C SER A 13 -22.89 5.70 -22.65
N ARG A 14 -22.13 5.03 -23.53
CA ARG A 14 -21.12 4.05 -23.11
C ARG A 14 -19.86 4.70 -22.53
N LYS A 15 -19.42 5.81 -23.13
CA LYS A 15 -18.27 6.59 -22.63
C LYS A 15 -18.59 7.33 -21.34
N LYS A 16 -19.86 7.68 -21.12
CA LYS A 16 -20.35 8.18 -19.82
C LYS A 16 -20.08 7.18 -18.70
N ILE A 17 -20.34 5.89 -18.92
CA ILE A 17 -20.08 4.85 -17.91
C ILE A 17 -18.59 4.72 -17.63
N ASP A 18 -17.75 4.62 -18.67
CA ASP A 18 -16.28 4.57 -18.50
C ASP A 18 -15.76 5.80 -17.74
N PHE A 19 -16.29 6.99 -18.04
CA PHE A 19 -15.93 8.23 -17.38
C PHE A 19 -16.32 8.23 -15.89
N LEU A 20 -17.55 7.81 -15.56
CA LEU A 20 -18.00 7.73 -14.16
C LEU A 20 -17.16 6.72 -13.36
N LEU A 21 -16.86 5.57 -13.94
CA LEU A 21 -15.99 4.55 -13.36
C LEU A 21 -14.56 5.08 -13.14
N TRP A 22 -14.04 5.87 -14.08
CA TRP A 22 -12.77 6.55 -13.91
C TRP A 22 -12.79 7.58 -12.78
N VAL A 23 -13.88 8.33 -12.63
CA VAL A 23 -14.07 9.25 -11.50
C VAL A 23 -14.05 8.51 -10.17
N VAL A 24 -14.62 7.31 -10.08
CA VAL A 24 -14.52 6.46 -8.88
C VAL A 24 -13.06 6.13 -8.57
N ILE A 25 -12.28 5.68 -9.56
CA ILE A 25 -10.84 5.41 -9.37
C ILE A 25 -10.08 6.65 -8.88
N LEU A 26 -10.42 7.84 -9.40
CA LEU A 26 -9.82 9.09 -8.92
C LEU A 26 -10.17 9.39 -7.46
N ILE A 27 -11.42 9.17 -7.06
CA ILE A 27 -11.85 9.33 -5.67
C ILE A 27 -11.03 8.38 -4.79
N LEU A 28 -10.98 7.08 -5.12
CA LEU A 28 -10.20 6.07 -4.38
C LEU A 28 -8.72 6.46 -4.25
N ASN A 29 -8.13 6.99 -5.32
CA ASN A 29 -6.74 7.47 -5.30
C ASN A 29 -6.55 8.67 -4.38
N LYS A 30 -7.45 9.66 -4.46
CA LYS A 30 -7.35 10.92 -3.73
C LYS A 30 -7.58 10.73 -2.23
N THR A 31 -8.54 9.90 -1.85
CA THR A 31 -8.83 9.55 -0.45
C THR A 31 -7.83 8.57 0.16
N GLY A 32 -7.03 7.93 -0.69
CA GLY A 32 -6.10 6.88 -0.27
C GLY A 32 -6.75 5.50 -0.13
N ILE A 33 -8.07 5.38 -0.27
CA ILE A 33 -8.83 4.11 -0.15
C ILE A 33 -8.29 3.05 -1.12
N ILE A 34 -7.75 3.44 -2.29
CA ILE A 34 -7.11 2.50 -3.22
C ILE A 34 -5.96 1.68 -2.60
N ARG A 35 -5.42 2.12 -1.46
CA ARG A 35 -4.34 1.43 -0.73
C ARG A 35 -4.87 0.37 0.25
N LEU A 36 -6.19 0.33 0.48
CA LEU A 36 -6.87 -0.74 1.21
C LEU A 36 -7.14 -1.91 0.26
N PRO A 37 -7.19 -3.17 0.76
CA PRO A 37 -7.51 -4.34 -0.05
C PRO A 37 -8.80 -4.20 -0.86
N GLU A 38 -9.86 -3.68 -0.24
CA GLU A 38 -11.18 -3.52 -0.84
C GLU A 38 -11.17 -2.44 -1.94
N GLY A 39 -10.49 -1.32 -1.67
CA GLY A 39 -10.33 -0.24 -2.64
C GLY A 39 -9.49 -0.66 -3.86
N LYS A 40 -8.44 -1.45 -3.63
CA LYS A 40 -7.63 -2.03 -4.70
C LYS A 40 -8.43 -3.02 -5.53
N ALA A 41 -9.15 -3.95 -4.89
CA ALA A 41 -9.97 -4.94 -5.58
C ALA A 41 -11.06 -4.27 -6.44
N LEU A 42 -11.70 -3.23 -5.92
CA LEU A 42 -12.67 -2.44 -6.69
C LEU A 42 -12.01 -1.76 -7.90
N ALA A 43 -10.84 -1.13 -7.74
CA ALA A 43 -10.13 -0.48 -8.84
C ALA A 43 -9.73 -1.47 -9.94
N GLU A 44 -9.23 -2.65 -9.58
CA GLU A 44 -8.88 -3.73 -10.53
C GLU A 44 -10.12 -4.24 -11.27
N LYS A 45 -11.25 -4.39 -10.55
CA LYS A 45 -12.52 -4.77 -11.17
C LYS A 45 -13.00 -3.71 -12.16
N ILE A 46 -12.91 -2.43 -11.80
CA ILE A 46 -13.25 -1.32 -12.70
C ILE A 46 -12.36 -1.31 -13.95
N GLU A 47 -11.04 -1.44 -13.79
CA GLU A 47 -10.09 -1.51 -14.91
C GLU A 47 -10.42 -2.67 -15.85
N SER A 48 -10.83 -3.81 -15.30
CA SER A 48 -11.19 -5.00 -16.08
C SER A 48 -12.43 -4.82 -16.96
N ILE A 49 -13.27 -3.81 -16.70
CA ILE A 49 -14.52 -3.56 -17.44
C ILE A 49 -14.47 -2.32 -18.33
N MET A 50 -13.49 -1.44 -18.13
CA MET A 50 -13.33 -0.19 -18.86
C MET A 50 -12.70 -0.37 -20.26
N ASN A 51 -13.07 0.54 -21.17
CA ASN A 51 -12.42 0.91 -22.45
C ASN A 51 -12.10 -0.14 -23.54
N HIS A 52 -11.95 -1.45 -23.31
CA HIS A 52 -11.69 -2.38 -24.44
C HIS A 52 -11.93 -3.87 -24.19
N ARG A 53 -12.14 -4.32 -22.93
CA ARG A 53 -12.37 -5.75 -22.65
C ARG A 53 -13.77 -6.26 -23.03
N ARG A 54 -14.65 -5.39 -23.57
CA ARG A 54 -15.97 -5.75 -24.11
C ARG A 54 -15.96 -6.23 -25.57
N TYR A 55 -14.89 -5.96 -26.34
CA TYR A 55 -14.85 -6.19 -27.80
C TYR A 55 -13.76 -7.20 -28.22
N SER A 56 -13.22 -7.97 -27.27
CA SER A 56 -12.37 -9.10 -27.62
C SER A 56 -13.22 -10.18 -28.29
N ASN A 57 -12.89 -10.56 -29.52
CA ASN A 57 -13.47 -11.71 -30.24
C ASN A 57 -13.15 -13.07 -29.56
N ASN A 58 -12.68 -13.09 -28.30
CA ASN A 58 -12.46 -14.33 -27.56
C ASN A 58 -13.81 -14.91 -27.10
N PRO A 59 -14.17 -16.12 -27.56
CA PRO A 59 -15.40 -16.81 -27.16
C PRO A 59 -15.44 -17.22 -25.68
N GLY A 60 -14.37 -16.95 -24.91
CA GLY A 60 -14.24 -17.29 -23.50
C GLY A 60 -14.60 -16.17 -22.52
N SER A 61 -15.16 -15.04 -22.96
CA SER A 61 -15.54 -13.92 -22.07
C SER A 61 -16.90 -14.13 -21.37
N SER A 62 -17.14 -15.34 -20.88
CA SER A 62 -18.25 -15.64 -19.99
C SER A 62 -17.97 -15.05 -18.60
N SER A 63 -18.81 -14.09 -18.20
CA SER A 63 -18.91 -13.44 -16.88
C SER A 63 -17.94 -12.28 -16.55
N ILE A 64 -18.02 -11.19 -17.32
CA ILE A 64 -17.64 -9.89 -16.75
C ILE A 64 -18.70 -9.52 -15.71
N VAL A 65 -18.40 -9.72 -14.42
CA VAL A 65 -19.29 -9.32 -13.33
C VAL A 65 -19.29 -7.78 -13.24
N PRO A 66 -20.44 -7.12 -13.45
CA PRO A 66 -20.51 -5.67 -13.33
C PRO A 66 -20.15 -5.22 -11.91
N VAL A 67 -19.61 -4.01 -11.81
CA VAL A 67 -19.46 -3.30 -10.53
C VAL A 67 -20.83 -2.72 -10.18
N SER A 68 -21.38 -3.07 -9.00
CA SER A 68 -22.66 -2.52 -8.55
C SER A 68 -22.46 -1.19 -7.83
N GLN A 69 -23.52 -0.38 -7.78
CA GLN A 69 -23.50 0.87 -7.01
C GLN A 69 -23.28 0.59 -5.51
N ASP A 70 -23.95 -0.42 -4.95
CA ASP A 70 -23.77 -0.83 -3.55
C ASP A 70 -22.31 -1.20 -3.21
N GLU A 71 -21.61 -1.83 -4.15
CA GLU A 71 -20.20 -2.18 -3.98
C GLU A 71 -19.33 -0.91 -3.92
N ILE A 72 -19.61 0.07 -4.81
CA ILE A 72 -18.93 1.36 -4.83
C ILE A 72 -19.20 2.10 -3.52
N ASP A 73 -20.46 2.24 -3.12
CA ASP A 73 -20.86 2.98 -1.93
C ASP A 73 -20.26 2.36 -0.66
N ARG A 74 -20.29 1.03 -0.56
CA ARG A 74 -19.64 0.30 0.54
C ARG A 74 -18.14 0.62 0.63
N VAL A 75 -17.42 0.56 -0.49
CA VAL A 75 -15.96 0.84 -0.48
C VAL A 75 -15.69 2.33 -0.20
N LEU A 76 -16.50 3.25 -0.72
CA LEU A 76 -16.37 4.68 -0.47
C LEU A 76 -16.76 5.09 0.95
N SER A 77 -17.54 4.26 1.66
CA SER A 77 -17.88 4.46 3.07
C SER A 77 -16.76 4.10 4.04
N LEU A 78 -15.71 3.42 3.56
CA LEU A 78 -14.55 3.08 4.38
C LEU A 78 -13.83 4.34 4.87
N THR A 79 -13.31 4.28 6.08
CA THR A 79 -12.49 5.36 6.65
C THR A 79 -11.27 5.62 5.74
N PRO A 80 -11.13 6.84 5.19
CA PRO A 80 -10.01 7.18 4.33
C PRO A 80 -8.66 7.02 5.06
N PRO A 81 -7.67 6.35 4.47
CA PRO A 81 -6.34 6.25 5.07
C PRO A 81 -5.59 7.58 5.10
N PHE A 82 -6.02 8.56 4.30
CA PHE A 82 -5.41 9.87 4.22
C PHE A 82 -6.21 10.89 5.03
N ASP A 83 -5.50 11.70 5.81
CA ASP A 83 -6.06 12.90 6.40
C ASP A 83 -6.18 14.00 5.34
N LEU A 84 -7.38 14.10 4.76
CA LEU A 84 -7.71 15.06 3.72
C LEU A 84 -7.78 16.51 4.23
N ASN A 85 -7.87 16.71 5.55
CA ASN A 85 -7.93 18.03 6.18
C ASN A 85 -6.55 18.53 6.63
N SER A 86 -5.52 17.70 6.54
CA SER A 86 -4.14 18.03 6.93
C SER A 86 -3.49 19.18 6.15
N GLY A 87 -4.11 19.67 5.07
CA GLY A 87 -3.53 20.65 4.15
C GLY A 87 -2.32 20.14 3.34
N LYS A 88 -1.94 18.86 3.50
CA LYS A 88 -0.81 18.26 2.79
C LYS A 88 -1.21 17.89 1.36
N SER A 89 -0.22 17.93 0.45
CA SER A 89 -0.41 17.41 -0.91
C SER A 89 -0.66 15.90 -0.88
N HIS A 90 -1.41 15.41 -1.87
CA HIS A 90 -1.65 13.97 -2.07
C HIS A 90 -0.36 13.16 -2.10
N TYR A 91 0.68 13.66 -2.79
CA TYR A 91 1.98 13.02 -2.83
C TYR A 91 2.58 12.82 -1.42
N LYS A 92 2.50 13.85 -0.57
CA LYS A 92 3.03 13.79 0.80
C LYS A 92 2.23 12.81 1.66
N LEU A 93 0.90 12.78 1.52
CA LEU A 93 0.02 11.82 2.19
C LEU A 93 0.33 10.37 1.77
N ALA A 94 0.48 10.14 0.46
CA ALA A 94 0.87 8.84 -0.09
C ALA A 94 2.24 8.38 0.38
N HIS A 95 3.22 9.29 0.42
CA HIS A 95 4.54 9.00 0.92
C HIS A 95 4.53 8.68 2.42
N GLN A 96 3.78 9.43 3.22
CA GLN A 96 3.63 9.18 4.66
C GLN A 96 2.96 7.84 4.94
N PHE A 97 1.89 7.52 4.21
CA PHE A 97 1.23 6.22 4.31
C PHE A 97 2.16 5.07 3.89
N GLY A 98 2.86 5.21 2.76
CA GLY A 98 3.80 4.20 2.28
C GLY A 98 4.98 4.00 3.24
N GLN A 99 5.46 5.07 3.88
CA GLN A 99 6.41 4.93 4.98
C GLN A 99 5.78 4.20 6.17
N ALA A 100 4.62 4.64 6.67
CA ALA A 100 3.95 3.99 7.78
C ALA A 100 3.74 2.49 7.54
N GLN A 101 3.37 2.09 6.33
CA GLN A 101 3.24 0.69 5.90
C GLN A 101 4.59 -0.03 5.80
N ARG A 102 5.66 0.62 5.35
CA ARG A 102 7.03 0.03 5.38
C ARG A 102 7.56 -0.14 6.79
N TRP A 103 7.13 0.70 7.72
CA TRP A 103 7.51 0.64 9.14
C TRP A 103 6.57 -0.24 9.97
N GLN A 104 5.36 -0.50 9.48
CA GLN A 104 4.56 -1.67 9.85
C GLN A 104 5.21 -2.85 9.16
N ASN A 105 6.24 -3.33 9.82
CA ASN A 105 7.08 -4.47 9.49
C ASN A 105 6.28 -5.80 9.42
N ILE A 106 5.04 -5.78 8.93
CA ILE A 106 4.08 -6.86 9.02
C ILE A 106 4.04 -7.60 7.68
N ARG A 107 4.46 -8.86 7.69
CA ARG A 107 4.30 -9.79 6.56
C ARG A 107 3.48 -10.98 7.03
N ASN A 108 2.35 -11.24 6.38
CA ASN A 108 1.41 -12.32 6.76
C ASN A 108 0.97 -12.25 8.24
N GLY A 109 0.71 -11.03 8.76
CA GLY A 109 0.33 -10.82 10.16
C GLY A 109 1.47 -10.92 11.18
N LYS A 110 2.70 -11.23 10.73
CA LYS A 110 3.89 -11.32 11.58
C LYS A 110 4.71 -10.06 11.54
N THR A 111 5.18 -9.59 12.69
CA THR A 111 5.98 -8.35 12.79
C THR A 111 7.46 -8.67 12.68
N LEU A 112 8.18 -7.94 11.82
CA LEU A 112 9.64 -7.99 11.72
C LEU A 112 10.22 -7.40 12.99
N GLU A 113 10.87 -8.27 13.75
CA GLU A 113 11.68 -7.92 14.90
C GLU A 113 13.15 -8.00 14.48
N ILE A 114 13.93 -7.01 14.87
CA ILE A 114 15.39 -6.99 14.67
C ILE A 114 16.02 -7.32 16.01
N SER A 115 16.57 -8.52 16.13
CA SER A 115 17.27 -9.02 17.29
C SER A 115 18.77 -8.80 17.17
N VAL A 116 19.38 -8.33 18.26
CA VAL A 116 20.82 -8.14 18.36
C VAL A 116 21.35 -9.12 19.40
N TYR A 117 22.32 -9.92 19.00
CA TYR A 117 22.94 -10.94 19.84
C TYR A 117 24.40 -10.61 20.13
N SER A 118 24.89 -11.10 21.27
CA SER A 118 26.32 -11.15 21.58
C SER A 118 27.04 -12.12 20.63
N PRO A 119 28.38 -12.06 20.53
CA PRO A 119 29.16 -13.03 19.76
C PRO A 119 28.96 -14.48 20.22
N ASN A 120 28.56 -14.66 21.49
CA ASN A 120 28.33 -15.96 22.11
C ASN A 120 26.90 -16.49 21.89
N GLY A 121 26.03 -15.69 21.27
CA GLY A 121 24.65 -16.07 20.93
C GLY A 121 23.59 -15.58 21.93
N ASP A 122 23.96 -14.83 22.96
CA ASP A 122 23.00 -14.29 23.93
C ASP A 122 22.21 -13.13 23.32
N LEU A 123 20.89 -13.11 23.50
CA LEU A 123 20.06 -12.00 23.05
C LEU A 123 20.34 -10.75 23.92
N LEU A 124 20.79 -9.67 23.29
CA LEU A 124 21.07 -8.39 23.96
C LEU A 124 19.84 -7.49 23.97
N CYS A 125 19.22 -7.30 22.80
CA CYS A 125 18.04 -6.43 22.65
C CYS A 125 17.29 -6.73 21.36
N THR A 126 16.06 -6.23 21.30
CA THR A 126 15.20 -6.29 20.11
C THR A 126 14.69 -4.90 19.74
N PHE A 127 14.47 -4.69 18.44
CA PHE A 127 13.96 -3.44 17.89
C PHE A 127 12.88 -3.70 16.86
N LEU A 128 11.93 -2.78 16.75
CA LEU A 128 10.89 -2.85 15.72
C LEU A 128 11.28 -2.07 14.47
N LYS A 129 12.30 -1.20 14.54
CA LYS A 129 12.71 -0.35 13.42
C LYS A 129 14.23 -0.31 13.25
N PRO A 130 14.73 -0.38 12.00
CA PRO A 130 16.15 -0.14 11.70
C PRO A 130 16.70 1.17 12.27
N SER A 131 15.90 2.24 12.29
CA SER A 131 16.31 3.55 12.81
C SER A 131 16.59 3.54 14.32
N GLU A 132 15.97 2.64 15.07
CA GLU A 132 16.22 2.48 16.51
C GLU A 132 17.55 1.77 16.74
N VAL A 133 17.86 0.76 15.92
CA VAL A 133 19.17 0.08 15.91
C VAL A 133 20.30 1.08 15.64
N LEU A 134 20.13 1.93 14.62
CA LEU A 134 21.13 2.93 14.23
C LEU A 134 21.35 4.02 15.29
N LYS A 135 20.38 4.22 16.20
CA LYS A 135 20.51 5.13 17.35
C LYS A 135 21.15 4.44 18.55
N ALA A 136 20.81 3.17 18.77
CA ALA A 136 21.25 2.40 19.94
C ALA A 136 22.66 1.83 19.78
N LEU A 137 23.09 1.53 18.56
CA LEU A 137 24.38 0.89 18.28
C LEU A 137 25.32 1.83 17.51
N PRO A 138 26.64 1.75 17.74
CA PRO A 138 27.65 2.53 17.01
C PRO A 138 27.92 1.94 15.61
N ILE A 139 26.86 1.80 14.80
CA ILE A 139 26.87 1.19 13.47
C ILE A 139 26.37 2.20 12.44
N SER A 140 27.08 2.33 11.31
CA SER A 140 26.63 3.17 10.20
C SER A 140 25.45 2.52 9.47
N LYS A 141 24.62 3.32 8.79
CA LYS A 141 23.52 2.81 7.97
C LYS A 141 24.00 1.78 6.93
N THR A 142 25.10 2.07 6.25
CA THR A 142 25.69 1.18 5.24
C THR A 142 26.16 -0.13 5.87
N SER A 143 26.83 -0.07 7.02
CA SER A 143 27.26 -1.26 7.76
C SER A 143 26.06 -2.06 8.27
N TYR A 144 25.02 -1.42 8.80
CA TYR A 144 23.81 -2.10 9.27
C TYR A 144 23.22 -3.00 8.18
N TYR A 145 22.98 -2.47 6.97
CA TYR A 145 22.42 -3.27 5.88
C TYR A 145 23.38 -4.34 5.36
N LYS A 146 24.71 -4.13 5.48
CA LYS A 146 25.71 -5.14 5.11
C LYS A 146 25.73 -6.33 6.07
N TYR A 147 25.48 -6.10 7.36
CA TYR A 147 25.60 -7.13 8.40
C TYR A 147 24.25 -7.76 8.79
N LEU A 148 23.13 -7.09 8.54
CA LEU A 148 21.78 -7.61 8.78
C LEU A 148 21.57 -8.97 8.09
N ASN A 149 21.20 -10.00 8.84
CA ASN A 149 20.97 -11.37 8.34
C ASN A 149 22.17 -12.01 7.63
N SER A 150 23.37 -11.44 7.74
CA SER A 150 24.56 -11.97 7.07
C SER A 150 25.21 -13.16 7.78
N GLY A 151 24.82 -13.42 9.03
CA GLY A 151 25.50 -14.35 9.93
C GLY A 151 26.87 -13.86 10.43
N ARG A 152 27.33 -12.67 10.00
CA ARG A 152 28.62 -12.11 10.39
C ARG A 152 28.48 -11.23 11.62
N ILE A 153 29.49 -11.27 12.48
CA ILE A 153 29.57 -10.42 13.68
C ILE A 153 30.18 -9.07 13.29
N PHE A 154 29.46 -7.99 13.59
CA PHE A 154 29.95 -6.62 13.40
C PHE A 154 30.89 -6.26 14.55
N LYS A 155 32.14 -5.86 14.21
CA LYS A 155 33.20 -5.45 15.15
C LYS A 155 33.42 -6.42 16.32
N ASN A 156 33.21 -7.72 16.11
CA ASN A 156 33.27 -8.75 17.17
C ASN A 156 32.37 -8.46 18.38
N GLN A 157 31.28 -7.69 18.20
CA GLN A 157 30.40 -7.28 19.27
C GLN A 157 28.94 -7.66 19.05
N TYR A 158 28.46 -7.59 17.80
CA TYR A 158 27.03 -7.69 17.53
C TYR A 158 26.73 -8.59 16.34
N LEU A 159 25.84 -9.56 16.53
CA LEU A 159 25.17 -10.28 15.45
C LEU A 159 23.76 -9.70 15.29
N ILE A 160 23.40 -9.26 14.09
CA ILE A 160 22.12 -8.57 13.83
C ILE A 160 21.24 -9.43 12.92
N VAL A 161 20.08 -9.82 13.41
CA VAL A 161 19.15 -10.71 12.71
C VAL A 161 17.76 -10.08 12.69
N ALA A 162 17.13 -10.04 11.52
CA ALA A 162 15.74 -9.68 11.37
C ALA A 162 14.90 -10.91 11.06
N SER A 163 13.89 -11.16 11.89
CA SER A 163 12.97 -12.28 11.76
C SER A 163 11.52 -11.81 11.90
N TYR A 164 10.60 -12.47 11.21
CA TYR A 164 9.17 -12.21 11.37
C TYR A 164 8.63 -13.10 12.49
N LYS A 165 8.11 -12.49 13.55
CA LYS A 165 7.42 -13.17 14.66
C LYS A 165 5.91 -13.12 14.47
#